data_AF-A0A0G0YAI3-F1
#
_entry.id   AF-A0A0G0YAI3-F1
#
_cell.length_a   1.000
_cell.length_b   1.000
_cell.length_c   1.000
_cell.angle_alpha   90.00
_cell.angle_beta   90.00
_cell.angle_gamma   90.00
#
_symmetry.space_group_name_H-M   'P 1'
#
loop_
_entity.id
_entity.type
_entity.pdbx_description
1 polymer ?
#
loop_
_entity_poly.entity_id
_entity_poly.type
_entity_poly.pdbx_seq_one_letter_code
_entity_poly.pdbx_strand_id
1 'polypeptide(L)'
;MMSMGRVPKLTSFILETLESLKEIGVDLIEFSNPFEAYIEKVKRISAKHAGYNFKTSQNKHNFRSLLYQLQKQGLVEKKEKDDRSFWMITKLGRERLRNIQENSLPLNINYKIKKEKTSKLVIFDIPEKYKHKRNWLREQLVMLDFEMLQKSVWTGKNKIPQEFIRDLENFNLLDYVHILSIKDKGTLNDQY
;
A
#
# COMPACT_ATOMS: atom_id res chain seq x y z
N MET A 1 -21.04 9.24 7.91
CA MET A 1 -20.77 8.51 6.65
C MET A 1 -19.43 7.83 6.77
N MET A 2 -19.42 6.51 6.98
CA MET A 2 -18.19 5.74 7.20
C MET A 2 -17.44 5.57 5.88
N SER A 3 -16.26 6.19 5.79
CA SER A 3 -15.27 5.88 4.77
C SER A 3 -14.77 4.45 5.00
N MET A 4 -15.24 3.51 4.18
CA MET A 4 -14.69 2.16 4.08
C MET A 4 -13.17 2.24 3.87
N GLY A 5 -12.40 1.90 4.90
CA GLY A 5 -11.00 1.54 4.76
C GLY A 5 -10.93 0.42 3.74
N ARG A 6 -10.33 0.72 2.57
CA ARG A 6 -10.26 -0.21 1.45
C ARG A 6 -9.50 -1.45 1.89
N VAL A 7 -10.19 -2.58 1.92
CA VAL A 7 -9.60 -3.92 1.87
C VAL A 7 -8.54 -3.89 0.75
N PRO A 8 -7.32 -4.42 0.94
CA PRO A 8 -6.39 -4.63 -0.16
C PRO A 8 -7.16 -5.28 -1.31
N LYS A 9 -7.11 -4.70 -2.53
CA LYS A 9 -7.87 -5.22 -3.69
C LYS A 9 -7.71 -6.74 -3.69
N LEU A 10 -8.80 -7.51 -3.55
CA LEU A 10 -8.80 -8.93 -3.18
C LEU A 10 -7.71 -9.78 -3.89
N THR A 11 -7.35 -9.41 -5.12
CA THR A 11 -6.16 -9.87 -5.87
C THR A 11 -4.83 -9.77 -5.10
N SER A 12 -4.43 -8.59 -4.61
CA SER A 12 -3.15 -8.40 -3.89
C SER A 12 -3.10 -9.28 -2.65
N PHE A 13 -4.22 -9.35 -1.93
CA PHE A 13 -4.35 -10.19 -0.76
C PHE A 13 -4.18 -11.68 -1.08
N ILE A 14 -4.79 -12.18 -2.17
CA ILE A 14 -4.63 -13.58 -2.60
C ILE A 14 -3.17 -13.85 -2.96
N LEU A 15 -2.53 -12.97 -3.71
CA LEU A 15 -1.12 -13.12 -4.11
C LEU A 15 -0.19 -13.09 -2.88
N GLU A 16 -0.38 -12.17 -1.94
CA GLU A 16 0.36 -12.10 -0.66
C GLU A 16 0.14 -13.35 0.20
N THR A 17 -1.07 -13.90 0.17
CA THR A 17 -1.41 -15.15 0.88
C THR A 17 -0.63 -16.32 0.31
N LEU A 18 -0.64 -16.48 -1.01
CA LEU A 18 0.08 -17.58 -1.67
C LEU A 18 1.59 -17.44 -1.54
N GLU A 19 2.14 -16.23 -1.61
CA GLU A 19 3.57 -15.99 -1.43
C GLU A 19 4.03 -16.33 -0.01
N SER A 20 3.32 -15.90 1.04
CA SER A 20 3.72 -16.21 2.42
C SER A 20 3.62 -17.69 2.77
N LEU A 21 2.64 -18.41 2.18
CA LEU A 21 2.46 -19.84 2.46
C LEU A 21 3.67 -20.65 1.98
N LYS A 22 4.39 -20.15 0.96
CA LYS A 22 5.66 -20.72 0.51
C LYS A 22 6.80 -20.52 1.52
N GLU A 23 6.85 -19.38 2.22
CA GLU A 23 7.93 -19.04 3.16
C GLU A 23 7.84 -19.79 4.50
N ILE A 24 6.63 -20.14 4.94
CA ILE A 24 6.43 -20.80 6.25
C ILE A 24 6.81 -22.30 6.17
N GLY A 25 7.15 -22.83 5.00
CA GLY A 25 7.41 -24.26 4.83
C GLY A 25 6.19 -25.13 5.18
N VAL A 26 5.01 -24.51 5.31
CA VAL A 26 3.75 -25.23 5.37
C VAL A 26 3.61 -25.81 3.99
N ASP A 27 3.83 -27.11 3.89
CA ASP A 27 3.39 -27.88 2.76
C ASP A 27 1.93 -27.46 2.49
N LEU A 28 1.70 -26.73 1.40
CA LEU A 28 0.39 -26.31 0.88
C LEU A 28 -0.61 -27.49 0.76
N ILE A 29 -0.07 -28.69 0.93
CA ILE A 29 -0.64 -30.03 1.03
C ILE A 29 -1.61 -30.19 2.24
N GLU A 30 -1.52 -29.40 3.31
CA GLU A 30 -2.47 -29.48 4.44
C GLU A 30 -3.80 -28.76 4.20
N PHE A 31 -3.88 -27.86 3.22
CA PHE A 31 -5.11 -27.13 2.91
C PHE A 31 -5.68 -27.59 1.56
N SER A 32 -6.44 -28.69 1.60
CA SER A 32 -7.33 -29.10 0.51
C SER A 32 -8.30 -27.99 0.06
N ASN A 33 -8.48 -26.96 0.91
CA ASN A 33 -9.25 -25.76 0.63
C ASN A 33 -8.41 -24.47 0.82
N PRO A 34 -7.85 -23.88 -0.25
CA PRO A 34 -7.11 -22.61 -0.20
C PRO A 34 -7.91 -21.45 0.41
N PHE A 35 -9.24 -21.55 0.38
CA PHE A 35 -10.11 -20.61 1.07
C PHE A 35 -9.95 -20.72 2.59
N GLU A 36 -9.83 -21.91 3.17
CA GLU A 36 -9.67 -22.07 4.61
C GLU A 36 -8.29 -21.62 5.11
N ALA A 37 -7.22 -21.91 4.34
CA ALA A 37 -5.89 -21.34 4.58
C ALA A 37 -5.92 -19.81 4.56
N TYR A 38 -6.62 -19.25 3.56
CA TYR A 38 -6.89 -17.83 3.45
C TYR A 38 -7.63 -17.30 4.68
N ILE A 39 -8.71 -17.95 5.12
CA ILE A 39 -9.47 -17.54 6.31
C ILE A 39 -8.62 -17.57 7.57
N GLU A 40 -7.82 -18.60 7.79
CA GLU A 40 -6.94 -18.72 8.98
C GLU A 40 -5.83 -17.68 8.97
N LYS A 41 -5.18 -17.45 7.82
CA LYS A 41 -4.20 -16.36 7.67
C LYS A 41 -4.85 -15.00 7.89
N VAL A 42 -6.03 -14.77 7.30
CA VAL A 42 -6.80 -13.54 7.51
C VAL A 42 -7.13 -13.37 8.97
N LYS A 43 -7.64 -14.38 9.68
CA LYS A 43 -7.95 -14.30 11.13
C LYS A 43 -6.73 -13.91 11.96
N ARG A 44 -5.56 -14.50 11.66
CA ARG A 44 -4.29 -14.18 12.34
C ARG A 44 -3.83 -12.75 12.06
N ILE A 45 -4.00 -12.26 10.82
CA ILE A 45 -3.69 -10.87 10.44
C ILE A 45 -4.77 -9.88 10.93
N SER A 46 -6.03 -10.31 11.01
CA SER A 46 -7.21 -9.50 11.34
C SER A 46 -7.48 -9.35 12.82
N ALA A 47 -6.66 -9.94 13.70
CA ALA A 47 -6.57 -9.48 15.09
C ALA A 47 -6.24 -7.96 15.16
N LYS A 48 -5.65 -7.39 14.09
CA LYS A 48 -5.47 -5.95 13.87
C LYS A 48 -6.61 -5.23 13.11
N HIS A 49 -7.56 -5.94 12.49
CA HIS A 49 -8.61 -5.37 11.62
C HIS A 49 -9.94 -6.12 11.75
N ALA A 50 -10.55 -6.04 12.94
CA ALA A 50 -11.84 -6.65 13.25
C ALA A 50 -12.98 -6.01 12.42
N GLY A 51 -13.55 -6.75 11.47
CA GLY A 51 -14.75 -6.27 10.76
C GLY A 51 -15.21 -7.05 9.51
N TYR A 52 -14.38 -7.91 8.91
CA TYR A 52 -14.76 -8.60 7.66
C TYR A 52 -15.27 -10.03 7.91
N ASN A 53 -16.55 -10.28 7.61
CA ASN A 53 -17.18 -11.58 7.86
C ASN A 53 -17.04 -12.53 6.65
N PHE A 54 -15.92 -13.25 6.58
CA PHE A 54 -15.61 -14.13 5.46
C PHE A 54 -16.41 -15.45 5.41
N LYS A 55 -17.26 -15.74 6.41
CA LYS A 55 -17.94 -17.05 6.54
C LYS A 55 -19.12 -17.29 5.59
N THR A 56 -19.53 -16.32 4.76
CA THR A 56 -20.70 -16.47 3.88
C THR A 56 -20.41 -17.32 2.65
N SER A 57 -21.39 -18.09 2.17
CA SER A 57 -21.30 -18.86 0.92
C SER A 57 -20.95 -17.97 -0.28
N GLN A 58 -21.46 -16.73 -0.31
CA GLN A 58 -21.14 -15.75 -1.34
C GLN A 58 -19.63 -15.40 -1.39
N ASN A 59 -18.98 -15.27 -0.23
CA ASN A 59 -17.55 -14.98 -0.16
C ASN A 59 -16.70 -16.16 -0.67
N LYS A 60 -17.15 -17.40 -0.47
CA LYS A 60 -16.54 -18.60 -1.06
C LYS A 60 -16.62 -18.59 -2.59
N HIS A 61 -17.78 -18.25 -3.15
CA HIS A 61 -17.97 -18.17 -4.60
C HIS A 61 -17.10 -17.06 -5.23
N ASN A 62 -17.06 -15.88 -4.60
CA ASN A 62 -16.24 -14.77 -5.07
C ASN A 62 -14.75 -15.10 -5.07
N PHE A 63 -14.27 -15.79 -4.02
CA PHE A 63 -12.88 -16.22 -3.92
C PHE A 63 -12.49 -17.25 -4.99
N ARG A 64 -13.33 -18.27 -5.21
CA ARG A 64 -13.10 -19.28 -6.26
C ARG A 64 -13.09 -18.65 -7.66
N SER A 65 -14.04 -17.74 -7.92
CA SER A 65 -14.12 -17.01 -9.19
C SER A 65 -12.86 -16.18 -9.44
N LEU A 66 -12.37 -15.50 -8.41
CA LEU A 66 -11.14 -14.72 -8.50
C LEU A 66 -9.90 -15.62 -8.70
N LEU A 67 -9.76 -16.73 -7.98
CA LEU A 67 -8.66 -17.68 -8.20
C LEU A 67 -8.63 -18.17 -9.66
N TYR A 68 -9.79 -18.50 -10.22
CA TYR A 68 -9.90 -18.91 -11.61
C TYR A 68 -9.53 -17.77 -12.59
N GLN A 69 -9.90 -16.52 -12.30
CA GLN A 69 -9.47 -15.37 -13.09
C GLN A 69 -7.95 -15.16 -13.03
N LEU A 70 -7.36 -15.25 -11.84
CA LEU A 70 -5.91 -15.12 -11.67
C LEU A 70 -5.15 -16.27 -12.37
N GLN A 71 -5.74 -17.47 -12.40
CA GLN A 71 -5.23 -18.60 -13.15
C GLN A 71 -5.23 -18.33 -14.65
N LYS A 72 -6.34 -17.82 -15.19
CA LYS A 72 -6.46 -17.42 -16.60
C LYS A 72 -5.47 -16.33 -16.99
N GLN A 73 -5.11 -15.46 -16.04
CA GLN A 73 -4.10 -14.42 -16.21
C GLN A 73 -2.65 -14.94 -16.04
N GLY A 74 -2.47 -16.23 -15.72
CA GLY A 74 -1.16 -16.84 -15.47
C GLY A 74 -0.47 -16.35 -14.19
N LEU A 75 -1.20 -15.68 -13.28
CA LEU A 75 -0.66 -15.14 -12.03
C LEU A 75 -0.56 -16.19 -10.93
N VAL A 76 -1.44 -17.19 -10.99
CA VAL A 76 -1.43 -18.35 -10.10
C VAL A 76 -1.59 -19.61 -10.93
N GLU A 77 -1.10 -20.73 -10.42
CA GLU A 77 -1.24 -22.04 -11.05
C GLU A 77 -1.71 -23.07 -10.03
N LYS A 78 -2.43 -24.08 -10.53
CA LYS A 78 -2.85 -25.24 -9.75
C LYS A 78 -1.85 -26.37 -10.04
N LYS A 79 -1.25 -26.93 -9.00
CA LYS A 79 -0.35 -28.09 -9.06
C LYS A 79 -1.00 -29.29 -8.40
N GLU A 80 -0.61 -30.47 -8.84
CA GLU A 80 -1.06 -31.75 -8.29
C GLU A 80 0.14 -32.51 -7.73
N LYS A 81 -0.01 -33.07 -6.52
CA LYS A 81 0.98 -33.93 -5.86
C LYS A 81 0.23 -34.86 -4.90
N ASP A 82 0.50 -36.16 -4.96
CA ASP A 82 -0.05 -37.18 -4.06
C ASP A 82 -1.59 -37.09 -3.93
N ASP A 83 -2.30 -37.15 -5.07
CA ASP A 83 -3.76 -37.04 -5.20
C ASP A 83 -4.40 -35.77 -4.61
N ARG A 84 -3.58 -34.75 -4.34
CA ARG A 84 -4.00 -33.46 -3.82
C ARG A 84 -3.63 -32.34 -4.76
N SER A 85 -4.50 -31.35 -4.86
CA SER A 85 -4.27 -30.17 -5.69
C SER A 85 -4.12 -28.91 -4.86
N PHE A 86 -3.10 -28.11 -5.15
CA PHE A 86 -2.77 -26.90 -4.42
C PHE A 86 -2.51 -25.72 -5.38
N TRP A 87 -2.67 -24.50 -4.87
CA TRP A 87 -2.45 -23.28 -5.64
C TRP A 87 -1.10 -22.67 -5.30
N MET A 88 -0.40 -22.21 -6.33
CA MET A 88 0.89 -21.53 -6.20
C MET A 88 0.87 -20.23 -6.98
N ILE A 89 1.60 -19.23 -6.47
CA ILE A 89 1.88 -18.00 -7.21
C ILE A 89 3.00 -18.24 -8.22
N THR A 90 2.77 -17.83 -9.48
CA THR A 90 3.75 -17.97 -10.56
C THR A 90 4.82 -16.86 -10.47
N LYS A 91 5.85 -16.94 -11.33
CA LYS A 91 6.82 -15.83 -11.47
C LYS A 91 6.11 -14.52 -11.89
N LEU A 92 5.19 -14.61 -12.85
CA LEU A 92 4.38 -13.47 -13.30
C LEU A 92 3.49 -12.93 -12.18
N GLY A 93 2.91 -13.81 -11.36
CA GLY A 93 2.15 -13.44 -10.17
C GLY A 93 2.98 -12.64 -9.17
N ARG A 94 4.23 -13.05 -8.91
CA ARG A 94 5.15 -12.32 -8.03
C ARG A 94 5.52 -10.95 -8.60
N GLU A 95 5.83 -10.86 -9.89
CA GLU A 95 6.10 -9.57 -10.54
C GLU A 95 4.87 -8.64 -10.46
N ARG A 96 3.67 -9.19 -10.66
CA ARG A 96 2.43 -8.44 -10.50
C ARG A 96 2.22 -7.99 -9.05
N LEU A 97 2.52 -8.83 -8.08
CA LEU A 97 2.43 -8.50 -6.66
C LEU A 97 3.41 -7.37 -6.29
N ARG A 98 4.67 -7.46 -6.71
CA ARG A 98 5.68 -6.40 -6.50
C ARG A 98 5.22 -5.08 -7.10
N ASN A 99 4.75 -5.10 -8.35
CA ASN A 99 4.19 -3.91 -8.98
C ASN A 99 2.99 -3.33 -8.21
N ILE A 100 2.12 -4.18 -7.65
CA ILE A 100 1.01 -3.69 -6.82
C ILE A 100 1.56 -3.05 -5.54
N GLN A 101 2.52 -3.69 -4.88
CA GLN A 101 3.13 -3.18 -3.64
C GLN A 101 3.85 -1.84 -3.86
N GLU A 102 4.70 -1.75 -4.89
CA GLU A 102 5.46 -0.53 -5.26
C GLU A 102 4.58 0.66 -5.66
N ASN A 103 3.34 0.39 -6.08
CA ASN A 103 2.36 1.41 -6.47
C ASN A 103 1.20 1.54 -5.49
N SER A 104 1.19 0.76 -4.40
CA SER A 104 0.18 0.85 -3.35
C SER A 104 0.58 1.92 -2.38
N LEU A 105 0.02 3.11 -2.58
CA LEU A 105 0.22 4.23 -1.68
C LEU A 105 -0.77 4.10 -0.51
N PRO A 106 -0.31 4.17 0.75
CA PRO A 106 -1.18 4.17 1.92
C PRO A 106 -2.05 5.42 1.89
N LEU A 107 -3.34 5.20 2.05
CA LEU A 107 -4.34 6.25 2.14
C LEU A 107 -4.67 6.40 3.62
N ASN A 108 -4.43 7.59 4.18
CA ASN A 108 -4.56 7.94 5.60
C ASN A 108 -3.38 7.50 6.48
N ILE A 109 -2.20 8.07 6.24
CA ILE A 109 -1.14 8.04 7.25
C ILE A 109 -1.35 9.23 8.18
N ASN A 110 -1.58 8.94 9.45
CA ASN A 110 -1.63 9.98 10.47
C ASN A 110 -0.24 10.16 11.07
N TYR A 111 0.55 11.04 10.46
CA TYR A 111 1.84 11.40 11.04
C TYR A 111 1.67 12.25 12.28
N LYS A 112 2.54 12.04 13.28
CA LYS A 112 2.54 12.90 14.47
C LYS A 112 3.12 14.28 14.14
N ILE A 113 2.23 15.26 13.98
CA ILE A 113 2.61 16.66 13.75
C ILE A 113 3.32 17.22 14.99
N LYS A 114 4.46 17.86 14.78
CA LYS A 114 5.20 18.59 15.81
C LYS A 114 5.62 19.94 15.24
N LYS A 115 5.28 21.02 15.94
CA LYS A 115 5.70 22.37 15.54
C LYS A 115 7.21 22.52 15.65
N GLU A 116 7.80 23.23 14.71
CA GLU A 116 9.22 23.59 14.69
C GLU A 116 9.37 25.12 14.52
N LYS A 117 10.47 25.69 15.00
CA LYS A 117 10.73 27.13 14.86
C LYS A 117 11.18 27.52 13.44
N THR A 118 11.71 26.56 12.68
CA THR A 118 12.19 26.79 11.32
C THR A 118 11.10 26.42 10.33
N SER A 119 10.96 27.22 9.27
CA SER A 119 10.05 26.87 8.19
C SER A 119 10.75 25.88 7.26
N LYS A 120 9.98 24.98 6.66
CA LYS A 120 10.45 23.98 5.70
C LYS A 120 9.87 24.30 4.35
N LEU A 121 10.69 24.18 3.32
CA LEU A 121 10.28 24.27 1.93
C LEU A 121 10.40 22.89 1.30
N VAL A 122 9.32 22.39 0.69
CA VAL A 122 9.28 21.13 -0.02
C VAL A 122 9.05 21.42 -1.50
N ILE A 123 10.02 21.03 -2.33
CA ILE A 123 9.98 21.18 -3.78
C ILE A 123 10.02 19.80 -4.40
N PHE A 124 9.23 19.55 -5.43
CA PHE A 124 9.29 18.28 -6.13
C PHE A 124 9.11 18.41 -7.64
N ASP A 125 9.70 17.48 -8.39
CA ASP A 125 9.45 17.32 -9.82
C ASP A 125 9.20 15.84 -10.14
N ILE A 126 7.94 15.42 -9.97
CA ILE A 126 7.53 14.03 -10.16
C ILE A 126 6.98 13.85 -11.59
N PRO A 127 7.61 12.99 -12.43
CA PRO A 127 7.19 12.74 -13.81
C PRO A 127 5.70 12.37 -13.94
N GLU A 128 5.08 12.74 -15.07
CA GLU A 128 3.63 12.54 -15.27
C GLU A 128 3.18 11.08 -15.19
N LYS A 129 4.05 10.13 -15.58
CA LYS A 129 3.82 8.68 -15.39
C LYS A 129 3.56 8.30 -13.92
N TYR A 130 4.01 9.11 -12.97
CA TYR A 130 3.82 8.92 -11.53
C TYR A 130 2.85 9.95 -10.91
N LYS A 131 1.90 10.47 -11.71
CA LYS A 131 0.84 11.41 -11.26
C LYS A 131 0.16 10.99 -9.96
N HIS A 132 -0.11 9.69 -9.78
CA HIS A 132 -0.73 9.16 -8.58
C HIS A 132 0.15 9.34 -7.33
N LYS A 133 1.46 9.13 -7.43
CA LYS A 133 2.44 9.39 -6.34
C LYS A 133 2.54 10.88 -6.01
N ARG A 134 2.50 11.73 -7.03
CA ARG A 134 2.48 13.19 -6.87
C ARG A 134 1.23 13.67 -6.14
N ASN A 135 0.07 13.12 -6.47
CA ASN A 135 -1.18 13.46 -5.78
C ASN A 135 -1.15 13.01 -4.32
N TRP A 136 -0.68 11.79 -4.05
CA TRP A 136 -0.47 11.30 -2.68
C TRP A 136 0.47 12.20 -1.87
N LEU A 137 1.60 12.63 -2.45
CA LEU A 137 2.53 13.54 -1.78
C LEU A 137 1.84 14.85 -1.36
N ARG A 138 1.04 15.45 -2.26
CA ARG A 138 0.27 16.66 -1.94
C ARG A 138 -0.73 16.42 -0.82
N GLU A 139 -1.45 15.29 -0.84
CA GLU A 139 -2.38 14.93 0.24
C GLU A 139 -1.64 14.80 1.58
N GLN A 140 -0.46 14.17 1.60
CA GLN A 140 0.34 14.04 2.82
C GLN A 140 0.86 15.39 3.33
N LEU A 141 1.28 16.29 2.43
CA LEU A 141 1.72 17.64 2.79
C LEU A 141 0.58 18.45 3.42
N VAL A 142 -0.64 18.37 2.86
CA VAL A 142 -1.83 18.97 3.47
C VAL A 142 -2.08 18.40 4.87
N MET A 143 -1.98 17.08 5.05
CA MET A 143 -2.14 16.43 6.36
C MET A 143 -1.06 16.81 7.37
N LEU A 144 0.09 17.31 6.92
CA LEU A 144 1.18 17.81 7.76
C LEU A 144 1.08 19.33 8.01
N ASP A 145 -0.04 19.96 7.69
CA ASP A 145 -0.27 21.41 7.65
C ASP A 145 0.81 22.17 6.86
N PHE A 146 1.18 21.66 5.68
CA PHE A 146 1.94 22.42 4.70
C PHE A 146 0.97 23.15 3.77
N GLU A 147 1.33 24.39 3.44
CA GLU A 147 0.60 25.26 2.53
C GLU A 147 1.25 25.22 1.15
N MET A 148 0.42 25.32 0.12
CA MET A 148 0.83 25.25 -1.27
C MET A 148 1.17 26.64 -1.79
N LEU A 149 2.44 26.88 -2.08
CA LEU A 149 2.90 28.13 -2.72
C LEU A 149 2.75 28.06 -4.24
N GLN A 150 3.05 26.90 -4.82
CA GLN A 150 2.87 26.60 -6.25
C GLN A 150 2.56 25.11 -6.45
N LYS A 151 2.28 24.70 -7.69
CA LYS A 151 1.96 23.30 -8.06
C LYS A 151 2.87 22.25 -7.44
N SER A 152 4.16 22.54 -7.32
CA SER A 152 5.14 21.63 -6.74
C SER A 152 6.04 22.26 -5.69
N VAL A 153 5.57 23.34 -5.05
CA VAL A 153 6.31 24.07 -4.02
C VAL A 153 5.40 24.27 -2.82
N TRP A 154 5.83 23.80 -1.66
CA TRP A 154 5.06 23.77 -0.42
C TRP A 154 5.89 24.30 0.74
N THR A 155 5.25 24.99 1.68
CA THR A 155 5.90 25.54 2.87
C THR A 155 5.15 25.15 4.14
N GLY A 156 5.86 24.98 5.25
CA GLY A 156 5.22 24.65 6.53
C GLY A 156 6.18 24.86 7.71
N LYS A 157 5.63 25.10 8.90
CA LYS A 157 6.42 25.25 10.14
C LYS A 157 6.49 23.95 10.96
N ASN A 158 5.92 22.87 10.43
CA ASN A 158 5.90 21.60 11.10
C ASN A 158 7.17 20.82 10.80
N LYS A 159 7.67 20.11 11.81
CA LYS A 159 8.77 19.17 11.67
C LYS A 159 8.36 18.07 10.72
N ILE A 160 9.21 17.79 9.74
CA ILE A 160 9.02 16.63 8.86
C ILE A 160 9.19 15.34 9.69
N PRO A 161 8.16 14.49 9.77
CA PRO A 161 8.24 13.21 10.47
C PRO A 161 9.24 12.26 9.81
N GLN A 162 9.92 11.43 10.60
CA GLN A 162 10.86 10.44 10.05
C GLN A 162 10.13 9.36 9.25
N GLU A 163 8.90 9.04 9.67
CA GLU A 163 8.01 8.12 8.97
C GLU A 163 7.68 8.64 7.57
N PHE A 164 7.45 9.94 7.41
CA PHE A 164 7.20 10.56 6.10
C PHE A 164 8.41 10.42 5.17
N ILE A 165 9.63 10.62 5.68
CA ILE A 165 10.86 10.40 4.88
C ILE A 165 10.99 8.94 4.44
N ARG A 166 10.70 7.98 5.34
CA ARG A 166 10.70 6.55 5.00
C ARG A 166 9.67 6.21 3.94
N ASP A 167 8.50 6.84 3.98
CA ASP A 167 7.49 6.63 2.94
C ASP A 167 7.94 7.17 1.58
N LEU A 168 8.62 8.33 1.55
CA LEU A 168 9.24 8.82 0.31
C LEU A 168 10.28 7.84 -0.24
N GLU A 169 11.09 7.24 0.62
CA GLU A 169 12.06 6.21 0.25
C GLU A 169 11.37 4.97 -0.33
N ASN A 170 10.41 4.41 0.42
CA ASN A 170 9.64 3.22 0.04
C ASN A 170 8.92 3.38 -1.31
N PHE A 171 8.51 4.60 -1.66
CA PHE A 171 7.83 4.90 -2.93
C PHE A 171 8.76 5.38 -4.03
N ASN A 172 10.08 5.34 -3.81
CA ASN A 172 11.10 5.83 -4.75
C ASN A 172 10.84 7.28 -5.18
N LEU A 173 10.50 8.12 -4.20
CA LEU A 173 10.22 9.55 -4.37
C LEU A 173 11.36 10.45 -3.93
N LEU A 174 12.34 9.95 -3.17
CA LEU A 174 13.45 10.78 -2.67
C LEU A 174 14.21 11.52 -3.78
N ASP A 175 14.45 10.86 -4.91
CA ASP A 175 15.15 11.47 -6.06
C ASP A 175 14.37 12.62 -6.71
N TYR A 176 13.06 12.71 -6.45
CA TYR A 176 12.17 13.73 -7.03
C TYR A 176 11.78 14.82 -6.03
N VAL A 177 12.18 14.71 -4.76
CA VAL A 177 11.71 15.58 -3.67
C VAL A 177 12.89 16.19 -2.92
N HIS A 178 12.91 17.51 -2.85
CA HIS A 178 13.88 18.28 -2.07
C HIS A 178 13.19 18.95 -0.89
N ILE A 179 13.77 18.78 0.30
CA ILE A 179 13.28 19.36 1.55
C ILE A 179 14.37 20.25 2.12
N LEU A 180 14.06 21.52 2.29
CA LEU A 180 15.00 22.54 2.76
C LEU A 180 14.49 23.17 4.06
N SER A 181 15.41 23.51 4.96
CA SER A 181 15.07 24.34 6.13
C SER A 181 15.43 25.78 5.84
N ILE A 182 14.44 26.67 5.90
CA ILE A 182 14.60 28.11 5.66
C ILE A 182 14.57 28.86 6.99
N LYS A 183 15.53 29.77 7.17
CA LYS A 183 15.63 30.65 8.36
C LYS A 183 14.98 32.01 8.12
N ASP A 184 15.12 32.53 6.90
CA ASP A 184 14.51 33.78 6.46
C ASP A 184 13.42 33.47 5.43
N LYS A 185 12.32 34.21 5.50
CA LYS A 185 11.18 34.05 4.60
C LYS A 185 11.40 34.76 3.26
N GLY A 186 12.30 35.73 3.18
CA GLY A 186 12.48 36.54 1.97
C GLY A 186 11.16 37.17 1.52
N THR A 187 10.76 36.94 0.25
CA THR A 187 9.51 37.46 -0.33
C THR A 187 8.28 36.56 -0.09
N LEU A 188 8.39 35.52 0.74
CA LEU A 188 7.24 34.68 1.09
C LEU A 188 6.34 35.43 2.08
N ASN A 189 5.20 35.92 1.59
CA ASN A 189 4.21 36.64 2.40
C ASN A 189 3.39 35.68 3.27
N ASP A 190 2.95 36.15 4.45
CA ASP A 190 2.09 35.42 5.40
C ASP A 190 0.61 35.31 4.94
N GLN A 191 0.33 35.36 3.63
CA GLN A 191 -1.03 35.47 3.07
C GLN A 191 -1.58 34.18 2.43
N TYR A 192 -1.11 33.00 2.82
CA TYR A 192 -1.64 31.73 2.30
C TYR A 192 -2.17 30.85 3.42
#